data_AF-D3Q4Y9-F1
#
_entry.id   AF-D3Q4Y9-F1
#
_cell.length_a   1.000
_cell.length_b   1.000
_cell.length_c   1.000
_cell.angle_alpha   90.00
_cell.angle_beta   90.00
_cell.angle_gamma   90.00
#
_symmetry.space_group_name_H-M   'P 1'
#
loop_
_entity.id
_entity.type
_entity.pdbx_description
1 polymer ?
#
loop_
_entity_poly.entity_id
_entity_poly.type
_entity_poly.pdbx_seq_one_letter_code
_entity_poly.pdbx_strand_id
1 'polypeptide(L)'
;MFSLPGQSLGAGLSERVGELAAELPLAAVFGLRTAAWLHGLDVLPRSVSNDCWPVEVVVPKGVELASRRGLRVYRWGLGTDVEQIGDVLVTTKARTALDCARVLPRLDAVSAVDQFLRGGLELAELRRRAAIVGDRGSARLMGAVLDVADTRAESPLESWARCLIVDAGLPRPVAQLPVGLRDGSIVHLDLGYRRFRVGIECNGLRYHATDDMREHDRQRRKRLESEGWLMFTLYGSDVVVSPDDMLAEIRWRLRHRGWKPSELQLERVEKRVRYLAMALRLEREDWNAAWGLGLSRRMPRSRYITSTG
;
A
#
# COMPACT_ATOMS: atom_id res chain seq x y z
N MET A 1 -4.44 6.80 -34.56
CA MET A 1 -4.47 5.39 -34.12
C MET A 1 -3.06 5.03 -33.65
N PHE A 2 -2.74 5.33 -32.39
CA PHE A 2 -1.41 5.08 -31.81
C PHE A 2 -1.57 4.15 -30.61
N SER A 3 -1.00 2.94 -30.71
CA SER A 3 -0.92 1.98 -29.60
C SER A 3 0.31 2.26 -28.76
N LEU A 4 0.11 2.45 -27.45
CA LEU A 4 1.17 2.44 -26.44
C LEU A 4 1.69 1.00 -26.25
N PRO A 5 3.01 0.79 -26.03
CA PRO A 5 3.54 -0.53 -25.74
C PRO A 5 3.35 -0.90 -24.26
N GLY A 6 2.64 -2.01 -24.02
CA GLY A 6 2.90 -2.90 -22.89
C GLY A 6 2.15 -2.68 -21.58
N GLN A 7 0.83 -2.88 -21.59
CA GLN A 7 -0.03 -3.59 -20.61
C GLN A 7 -1.44 -2.98 -20.68
N SER A 8 -2.44 -3.79 -21.01
CA SER A 8 -3.84 -3.36 -21.18
C SER A 8 -4.46 -2.97 -19.83
N LEU A 9 -4.18 -1.75 -19.40
CA LEU A 9 -5.00 -1.03 -18.43
C LEU A 9 -6.33 -0.71 -19.13
N GLY A 10 -7.40 -1.38 -18.71
CA GLY A 10 -8.72 -1.34 -19.34
C GLY A 10 -9.26 0.07 -19.56
N ALA A 11 -10.14 0.19 -20.56
CA ALA A 11 -10.65 1.45 -21.11
C ALA A 11 -11.16 2.46 -20.06
N GLY A 12 -11.69 2.04 -18.91
CA GLY A 12 -12.40 2.90 -17.95
C GLY A 12 -11.75 4.21 -17.53
N LEU A 13 -10.60 4.18 -16.85
CA LEU A 13 -9.98 5.42 -16.34
C LEU A 13 -9.24 6.21 -17.43
N SER A 14 -8.53 5.51 -18.32
CA SER A 14 -7.72 6.14 -19.37
C SER A 14 -8.60 6.81 -20.43
N GLU A 15 -9.74 6.22 -20.81
CA GLU A 15 -10.70 6.82 -21.74
C GLU A 15 -11.31 8.10 -21.15
N ARG A 16 -11.77 8.05 -19.90
CA ARG A 16 -12.32 9.22 -19.21
C ARG A 16 -11.31 10.35 -19.00
N VAL A 17 -10.02 10.03 -18.87
CA VAL A 17 -8.96 11.05 -18.89
C VAL A 17 -8.94 11.77 -20.24
N GLY A 18 -9.01 11.02 -21.36
CA GLY A 18 -9.06 11.61 -22.70
C GLY A 18 -10.31 12.45 -22.94
N GLU A 19 -11.48 11.97 -22.54
CA GLU A 19 -12.76 12.69 -22.64
C GLU A 19 -12.72 14.00 -21.84
N LEU A 20 -12.29 13.95 -20.58
CA LEU A 20 -12.27 15.13 -19.70
C LEU A 20 -11.16 16.10 -20.06
N ALA A 21 -10.04 15.66 -20.64
CA ALA A 21 -8.94 16.54 -21.02
C ALA A 21 -9.40 17.67 -21.96
N ALA A 22 -10.37 17.40 -22.84
CA ALA A 22 -10.94 18.40 -23.75
C ALA A 22 -11.85 19.43 -23.06
N GLU A 23 -12.43 19.08 -21.90
CA GLU A 23 -13.35 19.94 -21.15
C GLU A 23 -12.63 20.75 -20.05
N LEU A 24 -11.43 20.34 -19.67
CA LEU A 24 -10.70 20.92 -18.54
C LEU A 24 -9.97 22.22 -18.94
N PRO A 25 -9.83 23.19 -18.02
CA PRO A 25 -8.99 24.35 -18.25
C PRO A 25 -7.55 23.94 -18.61
N LEU A 26 -6.88 24.70 -19.47
CA LEU A 26 -5.47 24.44 -19.85
C LEU A 26 -4.51 24.33 -18.66
N ALA A 27 -4.85 24.95 -17.53
CA ALA A 27 -4.07 24.90 -16.30
C ALA A 27 -4.31 23.63 -15.46
N ALA A 28 -5.24 22.75 -15.84
CA ALA A 28 -5.51 21.51 -15.13
C ALA A 28 -4.50 20.43 -15.49
N VAL A 29 -3.95 19.80 -14.45
CA VAL A 29 -2.95 18.74 -14.57
C VAL A 29 -3.49 17.51 -13.86
N PHE A 30 -3.49 16.35 -14.52
CA PHE A 30 -3.90 15.11 -13.87
C PHE A 30 -2.91 14.78 -12.74
N GLY A 31 -3.46 14.41 -11.57
CA GLY A 31 -2.68 14.22 -10.34
C GLY A 31 -3.10 12.98 -9.56
N LEU A 32 -2.49 12.78 -8.40
CA LEU A 32 -2.84 11.72 -7.45
C LEU A 32 -2.91 10.34 -8.11
N ARG A 33 -3.97 9.55 -7.87
CA ARG A 33 -4.08 8.19 -8.37
C ARG A 33 -4.32 8.15 -9.87
N THR A 34 -4.94 9.17 -10.45
CA THR A 34 -5.07 9.30 -11.90
C THR A 34 -3.70 9.48 -12.56
N ALA A 35 -2.85 10.37 -12.05
CA ALA A 35 -1.48 10.49 -12.56
C ALA A 35 -0.67 9.21 -12.34
N ALA A 36 -0.80 8.55 -11.19
CA ALA A 36 -0.10 7.30 -10.92
C ALA A 36 -0.50 6.20 -11.93
N TRP A 37 -1.80 6.09 -12.25
CA TRP A 37 -2.30 5.20 -13.29
C TRP A 37 -1.70 5.49 -14.66
N LEU A 38 -1.64 6.78 -15.05
CA LEU A 38 -1.02 7.22 -16.30
C LEU A 38 0.50 6.96 -16.33
N HIS A 39 1.15 6.94 -15.17
CA HIS A 39 2.54 6.50 -14.99
C HIS A 39 2.72 4.97 -15.04
N GLY A 40 1.65 4.22 -15.26
CA GLY A 40 1.64 2.76 -15.31
C GLY A 40 1.57 2.07 -13.95
N LEU A 41 1.19 2.78 -12.88
CA LEU A 41 1.09 2.25 -11.53
C LEU A 41 -0.37 2.16 -11.07
N ASP A 42 -0.80 0.94 -10.73
CA ASP A 42 -2.12 0.74 -10.12
C ASP A 42 -2.06 0.98 -8.61
N VAL A 43 -2.46 2.19 -8.22
CA VAL A 43 -2.59 2.63 -6.82
C VAL A 43 -4.05 2.86 -6.43
N LEU A 44 -5.00 2.39 -7.25
CA LEU A 44 -6.42 2.49 -6.95
C LEU A 44 -6.78 1.58 -5.77
N PRO A 45 -7.80 1.93 -4.96
CA PRO A 45 -8.29 1.03 -3.93
C PRO A 45 -8.77 -0.27 -4.58
N ARG A 46 -8.32 -1.42 -4.06
CA ARG A 46 -8.63 -2.75 -4.62
C ARG A 46 -10.12 -3.10 -4.70
N SER A 47 -10.96 -2.42 -3.93
CA SER A 47 -12.41 -2.61 -3.91
C SER A 47 -13.16 -1.80 -4.97
N VAL A 48 -12.44 -0.98 -5.76
CA VAL A 48 -13.03 -0.03 -6.71
C VAL A 48 -12.56 -0.36 -8.12
N SER A 49 -13.50 -0.48 -9.07
CA SER A 49 -13.13 -0.62 -10.49
C SER A 49 -12.52 0.69 -10.99
N ASN A 50 -11.56 0.60 -11.90
CA ASN A 50 -11.01 1.79 -12.55
C ASN A 50 -12.10 2.57 -13.34
N ASP A 51 -13.19 1.91 -13.76
CA ASP A 51 -14.29 2.54 -14.51
C ASP A 51 -15.08 3.55 -13.67
N CYS A 52 -15.10 3.40 -12.34
CA CYS A 52 -15.88 4.26 -11.45
C CYS A 52 -15.03 5.21 -10.60
N TRP A 53 -13.71 5.12 -10.65
CA TRP A 53 -12.82 6.03 -9.93
C TRP A 53 -12.95 7.47 -10.45
N PRO A 54 -13.18 8.50 -9.62
CA PRO A 54 -13.20 9.87 -10.12
C PRO A 54 -11.84 10.26 -10.70
N VAL A 55 -11.83 10.95 -11.84
CA VAL A 55 -10.61 11.52 -12.42
C VAL A 55 -10.10 12.61 -11.48
N GLU A 56 -8.84 12.51 -11.08
CA GLU A 56 -8.21 13.43 -10.13
C GLU A 56 -7.32 14.44 -10.87
N VAL A 57 -7.60 15.72 -10.66
CA VAL A 57 -6.83 16.83 -11.25
C VAL A 57 -6.35 17.79 -10.18
N VAL A 58 -5.22 18.42 -10.44
CA VAL A 58 -4.65 19.50 -9.67
C VAL A 58 -4.74 20.77 -10.52
N VAL A 59 -5.26 21.84 -9.93
CA VAL A 59 -5.24 23.17 -10.54
C VAL A 59 -4.49 24.17 -9.66
N PRO A 60 -3.86 25.21 -10.24
CA PRO A 60 -3.33 26.34 -9.49
C PRO A 60 -4.39 27.05 -8.64
N LYS A 61 -3.95 27.76 -7.61
CA LYS A 61 -4.83 28.66 -6.84
C LYS A 61 -5.38 29.74 -7.78
N GLY A 62 -6.68 30.03 -7.68
CA GLY A 62 -7.36 31.03 -8.50
C GLY A 62 -8.00 30.49 -9.79
N VAL A 63 -7.75 29.23 -10.16
CA VAL A 63 -8.49 28.58 -11.26
C VAL A 63 -9.85 28.10 -10.75
N GLU A 64 -10.91 28.59 -11.38
CA GLU A 64 -12.28 28.15 -11.11
C GLU A 64 -12.55 26.81 -11.79
N LEU A 65 -12.51 25.75 -10.99
CA LEU A 65 -12.93 24.41 -11.39
C LEU A 65 -13.48 23.71 -10.15
N ALA A 66 -14.74 23.26 -10.19
CA ALA A 66 -15.37 22.59 -9.06
C ALA A 66 -15.28 21.07 -9.19
N SER A 67 -15.14 20.38 -8.05
CA SER A 67 -15.33 18.93 -8.00
C SER A 67 -16.79 18.60 -8.35
N ARG A 68 -16.98 17.55 -9.15
CA ARG A 68 -18.30 17.05 -9.56
C ARG A 68 -18.28 15.52 -9.61
N ARG A 69 -19.43 14.88 -9.87
CA ARG A 69 -19.47 13.43 -10.08
C ARG A 69 -18.48 13.05 -11.19
N GLY A 70 -17.55 12.14 -10.89
CA GLY A 70 -16.52 11.68 -11.82
C GLY A 70 -15.26 12.55 -11.92
N LEU A 71 -15.22 13.72 -11.27
CA LEU A 71 -14.05 14.63 -11.28
C LEU A 71 -13.75 15.16 -9.87
N ARG A 72 -12.53 14.93 -9.40
CA ARG A 72 -12.03 15.46 -8.12
C ARG A 72 -10.93 16.48 -8.36
N VAL A 73 -11.12 17.67 -7.81
CA VAL A 73 -10.21 18.80 -7.98
C VAL A 73 -9.43 19.06 -6.69
N TYR A 74 -8.10 19.03 -6.79
CA TYR A 74 -7.17 19.47 -5.77
C TYR A 74 -6.57 20.83 -6.17
N ARG A 75 -6.20 21.65 -5.18
CA ARG A 75 -5.71 23.01 -5.43
C ARG A 75 -4.40 23.29 -4.69
N TRP A 76 -3.31 23.35 -5.44
CA TRP A 76 -1.99 23.76 -4.93
C TRP A 76 -1.04 24.10 -6.08
N GLY A 77 0.06 24.79 -5.77
CA GLY A 77 1.07 25.14 -6.76
C GLY A 77 1.85 23.91 -7.26
N LEU A 78 2.00 23.79 -8.57
CA LEU A 78 2.75 22.71 -9.22
C LEU A 78 4.17 23.14 -9.62
N GLY A 79 4.41 24.42 -9.94
CA GLY A 79 5.73 24.87 -10.39
C GLY A 79 6.19 24.06 -11.61
N THR A 80 7.37 23.48 -11.54
CA THR A 80 7.94 22.61 -12.60
C THR A 80 7.53 21.14 -12.48
N ASP A 81 6.62 20.79 -11.56
CA ASP A 81 6.21 19.41 -11.30
C ASP A 81 5.19 18.86 -12.30
N VAL A 82 5.30 19.25 -13.57
CA VAL A 82 4.38 18.87 -14.63
C VAL A 82 5.16 18.25 -15.78
N GLU A 83 4.67 17.14 -16.30
CA GLU A 83 5.18 16.48 -17.50
C GLU A 83 4.03 16.09 -18.42
N GLN A 84 4.34 15.69 -19.65
CA GLN A 84 3.36 15.29 -20.66
C GLN A 84 3.43 13.78 -20.87
N ILE A 85 2.26 13.11 -20.85
CA ILE A 85 2.11 11.71 -21.25
C ILE A 85 1.02 11.65 -22.33
N GLY A 86 1.38 11.25 -23.54
CA GLY A 86 0.50 11.37 -24.69
C GLY A 86 0.10 12.83 -24.90
N ASP A 87 -1.21 13.09 -24.93
CA ASP A 87 -1.77 14.42 -25.17
C ASP A 87 -2.20 15.15 -23.89
N VAL A 88 -1.86 14.63 -22.71
CA VAL A 88 -2.30 15.19 -21.43
C VAL A 88 -1.15 15.62 -20.51
N LEU A 89 -1.40 16.65 -19.71
CA LEU A 89 -0.49 17.09 -18.65
C LEU A 89 -0.73 16.32 -17.36
N VAL A 90 0.34 15.80 -16.78
CA VAL A 90 0.35 14.99 -15.55
C VAL A 90 1.39 15.51 -14.59
N THR A 91 1.17 15.29 -13.29
CA THR A 91 2.21 15.57 -12.30
C THR A 91 3.40 14.64 -12.51
N THR A 92 4.62 15.18 -12.32
CA THR A 92 5.85 14.37 -12.40
C THR A 92 5.77 13.17 -11.47
N LYS A 93 6.40 12.02 -11.78
CA LYS A 93 6.40 10.84 -10.88
C LYS A 93 6.68 11.19 -9.41
N ALA A 94 7.70 12.01 -9.16
CA ALA A 94 8.08 12.42 -7.81
C ALA A 94 7.01 13.30 -7.15
N ARG A 95 6.33 14.17 -7.91
CA ARG A 95 5.21 14.95 -7.38
C ARG A 95 3.99 14.10 -7.12
N THR A 96 3.66 13.19 -8.02
CA THR A 96 2.56 12.23 -7.87
C THR A 96 2.74 11.39 -6.61
N ALA A 97 3.94 10.87 -6.35
CA ALA A 97 4.26 10.13 -5.13
C ALA A 97 4.03 10.95 -3.86
N LEU A 98 4.45 12.22 -3.85
CA LEU A 98 4.28 13.13 -2.72
C LEU A 98 2.82 13.57 -2.52
N ASP A 99 2.10 13.81 -3.61
CA ASP A 99 0.67 14.13 -3.57
C ASP A 99 -0.11 12.95 -3.00
N CYS A 100 0.22 11.71 -3.42
CA CYS A 100 -0.32 10.51 -2.80
C CYS A 100 0.07 10.43 -1.31
N ALA A 101 1.32 10.68 -0.96
CA ALA A 101 1.81 10.58 0.42
C ALA A 101 1.10 11.54 1.39
N ARG A 102 0.64 12.72 0.93
CA ARG A 102 -0.07 13.69 1.78
C ARG A 102 -1.59 13.57 1.78
N VAL A 103 -2.19 12.94 0.78
CA VAL A 103 -3.66 12.86 0.62
C VAL A 103 -4.21 11.49 0.98
N LEU A 104 -3.51 10.41 0.62
CA LEU A 104 -4.10 9.07 0.74
C LEU A 104 -4.13 8.60 2.21
N PRO A 105 -5.07 7.70 2.55
CA PRO A 105 -4.99 6.97 3.80
C PRO A 105 -3.61 6.33 3.99
N ARG A 106 -3.16 6.24 5.24
CA ARG A 106 -1.79 5.88 5.62
C ARG A 106 -1.23 4.66 4.88
N LEU A 107 -2.02 3.58 4.78
CA LEU A 107 -1.63 2.32 4.16
C LEU A 107 -1.51 2.43 2.63
N ASP A 108 -2.47 3.11 2.01
CA ASP A 108 -2.46 3.38 0.56
C ASP A 108 -1.31 4.30 0.17
N ALA A 109 -1.03 5.32 0.99
CA ALA A 109 0.07 6.24 0.78
C ALA A 109 1.43 5.51 0.74
N VAL A 110 1.69 4.61 1.69
CA VAL A 110 2.94 3.80 1.70
C VAL A 110 2.99 2.88 0.49
N SER A 111 1.89 2.17 0.20
CA SER A 111 1.82 1.27 -0.95
C SER A 111 2.08 2.01 -2.27
N ALA A 112 1.48 3.18 -2.47
CA ALA A 112 1.70 4.00 -3.65
C ALA A 112 3.17 4.45 -3.76
N VAL A 113 3.75 4.98 -2.68
CA VAL A 113 5.15 5.41 -2.66
C VAL A 113 6.11 4.25 -2.92
N ASP A 114 5.87 3.07 -2.33
CA ASP A 114 6.70 1.88 -2.58
C ASP A 114 6.72 1.50 -4.07
N GLN A 115 5.57 1.57 -4.76
CA GLN A 115 5.49 1.31 -6.20
C GLN A 115 6.33 2.30 -7.01
N PHE A 116 6.27 3.59 -6.66
CA PHE A 116 7.10 4.63 -7.27
C PHE A 116 8.60 4.41 -7.04
N LEU A 117 8.98 4.01 -5.82
CA LEU A 117 10.37 3.68 -5.48
C LEU A 117 10.87 2.46 -6.24
N ARG A 118 10.05 1.40 -6.32
CA ARG A 118 10.34 0.19 -7.12
C ARG A 118 10.46 0.52 -8.62
N GLY A 119 9.74 1.53 -9.09
CA GLY A 119 9.84 2.09 -10.44
C GLY A 119 11.07 2.99 -10.70
N GLY A 120 12.01 3.09 -9.75
CA GLY A 120 13.28 3.79 -9.92
C GLY A 120 13.35 5.19 -9.31
N LEU A 121 12.33 5.64 -8.58
CA LEU A 121 12.47 6.88 -7.81
C LEU A 121 13.34 6.69 -6.57
N GLU A 122 14.20 7.66 -6.31
CA GLU A 122 15.10 7.66 -5.17
C GLU A 122 14.41 8.23 -3.90
N LEU A 123 14.46 7.47 -2.81
CA LEU A 123 13.88 7.89 -1.53
C LEU A 123 14.51 9.20 -1.01
N ALA A 124 15.81 9.39 -1.24
CA ALA A 124 16.52 10.60 -0.85
C ALA A 124 16.00 11.84 -1.60
N GLU A 125 15.64 11.69 -2.87
CA GLU A 125 15.06 12.77 -3.67
C GLU A 125 13.65 13.12 -3.17
N LEU A 126 12.80 12.11 -2.92
CA LEU A 126 11.47 12.35 -2.36
C LEU A 126 11.54 13.07 -1.01
N ARG A 127 12.50 12.74 -0.14
CA ARG A 127 12.70 13.42 1.15
C ARG A 127 13.08 14.89 0.97
N ARG A 128 14.01 15.21 0.07
CA ARG A 128 14.40 16.61 -0.21
C ARG A 128 13.20 17.42 -0.71
N ARG A 129 12.43 16.85 -1.64
CA ARG A 129 11.24 17.49 -2.21
C ARG A 129 10.13 17.65 -1.19
N ALA A 130 9.87 16.64 -0.36
CA ALA A 130 8.85 16.70 0.69
C ALA A 130 9.06 17.84 1.69
N ALA A 131 10.32 18.26 1.90
CA ALA A 131 10.65 19.38 2.78
C ALA A 131 10.25 20.76 2.22
N ILE A 132 10.05 20.87 0.90
CA ILE A 132 9.76 22.14 0.21
C ILE A 132 8.37 22.15 -0.45
N VAL A 133 7.74 20.99 -0.65
CA VAL A 133 6.41 20.87 -1.25
C VAL A 133 5.32 21.04 -0.18
N GLY A 134 4.45 22.02 -0.37
CA GLY A 134 3.28 22.23 0.48
C GLY A 134 3.59 22.95 1.80
N ASP A 135 2.68 22.79 2.77
CA ASP A 135 2.81 23.39 4.11
C ASP A 135 3.48 22.43 5.11
N ARG A 136 3.71 22.91 6.34
CA ARG A 136 4.30 22.10 7.42
C ARG A 136 3.50 20.83 7.73
N GLY A 137 2.17 20.88 7.58
CA GLY A 137 1.30 19.72 7.78
C GLY A 137 1.54 18.65 6.72
N SER A 138 1.56 19.05 5.45
CA SER A 138 1.87 18.20 4.30
C SER A 138 3.27 17.58 4.44
N ALA A 139 4.27 18.39 4.79
CA ALA A 139 5.65 17.91 4.99
C ALA A 139 5.72 16.81 6.07
N ARG A 140 4.98 16.96 7.17
CA ARG A 140 4.90 15.96 8.24
C ARG A 140 4.25 14.65 7.76
N LEU A 141 3.13 14.74 7.03
CA LEU A 141 2.43 13.57 6.50
C LEU A 141 3.32 12.80 5.51
N MET A 142 3.93 13.51 4.56
CA MET A 142 4.86 12.93 3.59
C MET A 142 6.06 12.29 4.31
N GLY A 143 6.66 12.98 5.28
CA GLY A 143 7.78 12.44 6.08
C GLY A 143 7.43 11.12 6.77
N ALA A 144 6.26 11.05 7.42
CA ALA A 144 5.80 9.82 8.07
C ALA A 144 5.59 8.66 7.07
N VAL A 145 5.20 8.96 5.83
CA VAL A 145 5.13 7.98 4.73
C VAL A 145 6.50 7.52 4.30
N LEU A 146 7.40 8.46 4.02
CA LEU A 146 8.76 8.18 3.55
C LEU A 146 9.64 7.46 4.59
N ASP A 147 9.38 7.64 5.89
CA ASP A 147 10.07 6.91 6.96
C ASP A 147 9.74 5.42 6.97
N VAL A 148 8.57 5.09 6.45
CA VAL A 148 8.11 3.72 6.39
C VAL A 148 8.31 3.14 5.00
N ALA A 149 8.30 3.91 3.92
CA ALA A 149 8.50 3.41 2.55
C ALA A 149 9.72 2.49 2.37
N ASP A 150 9.62 1.56 1.41
CA ASP A 150 10.66 0.58 1.07
C ASP A 150 10.58 0.22 -0.42
N THR A 151 11.72 0.23 -1.10
CA THR A 151 11.80 -0.02 -2.55
C THR A 151 11.53 -1.48 -2.93
N ARG A 152 11.58 -2.40 -1.96
CA ARG A 152 11.53 -3.84 -2.17
C ARG A 152 10.12 -4.44 -2.09
N ALA A 153 9.11 -3.69 -1.64
CA ALA A 153 7.76 -4.24 -1.55
C ALA A 153 7.18 -4.54 -2.94
N GLU A 154 6.70 -5.76 -3.14
CA GLU A 154 6.20 -6.23 -4.44
C GLU A 154 4.67 -6.19 -4.52
N SER A 155 4.00 -6.12 -3.38
CA SER A 155 2.54 -6.02 -3.30
C SER A 155 2.06 -4.99 -2.27
N PRO A 156 0.87 -4.39 -2.47
CA PRO A 156 0.22 -3.56 -1.47
C PRO A 156 0.08 -4.23 -0.11
N LEU A 157 -0.16 -5.54 -0.06
CA LEU A 157 -0.34 -6.27 1.19
C LEU A 157 0.95 -6.27 2.02
N GLU A 158 2.12 -6.43 1.37
CA GLU A 158 3.43 -6.29 2.02
C GLU A 158 3.63 -4.89 2.59
N SER A 159 3.37 -3.86 1.78
CA SER A 159 3.48 -2.46 2.21
C SER A 159 2.58 -2.17 3.41
N TRP A 160 1.34 -2.66 3.40
CA TRP A 160 0.37 -2.47 4.48
C TRP A 160 0.79 -3.19 5.75
N ALA A 161 1.15 -4.48 5.66
CA ALA A 161 1.62 -5.25 6.81
C ALA A 161 2.85 -4.60 7.44
N ARG A 162 3.84 -4.23 6.61
CA ARG A 162 5.05 -3.53 7.05
C ARG A 162 4.73 -2.19 7.71
N CYS A 163 3.78 -1.44 7.15
CA CYS A 163 3.34 -0.17 7.71
C CYS A 163 2.75 -0.37 9.11
N LEU A 164 1.82 -1.31 9.28
CA LEU A 164 1.21 -1.58 10.58
C LEU A 164 2.20 -2.10 11.62
N ILE A 165 3.15 -2.95 11.22
CA ILE A 165 4.19 -3.45 12.12
C ILE A 165 5.04 -2.29 12.67
N VAL A 166 5.52 -1.40 11.79
CA VAL A 166 6.32 -0.24 12.18
C VAL A 166 5.47 0.76 12.98
N ASP A 167 4.25 1.02 12.52
CA ASP A 167 3.32 1.92 13.19
C ASP A 167 2.77 1.37 14.51
N ALA A 168 2.94 0.06 14.79
CA ALA A 168 2.69 -0.53 16.10
C ALA A 168 3.89 -0.41 17.05
N GLY A 169 5.06 -0.03 16.53
CA GLY A 169 6.31 0.01 17.30
C GLY A 169 6.98 -1.36 17.48
N LEU A 170 6.58 -2.36 16.69
CA LEU A 170 7.33 -3.61 16.59
C LEU A 170 8.65 -3.39 15.84
N PRO A 171 9.63 -4.30 15.96
CA PRO A 171 10.83 -4.26 15.13
C PRO A 171 10.45 -4.15 13.65
N ARG A 172 11.22 -3.39 12.88
CA ARG A 172 10.98 -3.25 11.43
C ARG A 172 11.40 -4.54 10.71
N PRO A 173 10.51 -5.17 9.92
CA PRO A 173 10.89 -6.30 9.09
C PRO A 173 11.64 -5.81 7.85
N VAL A 174 12.47 -6.69 7.30
CA VAL A 174 13.11 -6.49 6.00
C VAL A 174 12.18 -7.04 4.92
N ALA A 175 11.81 -6.20 3.96
CA ALA A 175 11.05 -6.63 2.78
C ALA A 175 11.94 -7.40 1.80
N GLN A 176 11.37 -8.42 1.16
CA GLN A 176 12.07 -9.34 0.24
C GLN A 176 13.38 -9.84 0.84
N LEU A 177 13.32 -10.36 2.08
CA LEU A 177 14.49 -10.79 2.82
C LEU A 177 15.10 -12.05 2.17
N PRO A 178 16.33 -11.99 1.63
CA PRO A 178 16.97 -13.18 1.08
C PRO A 178 17.40 -14.13 2.19
N VAL A 179 17.10 -15.41 2.00
CA VAL A 179 17.43 -16.54 2.87
C VAL A 179 18.12 -17.60 2.03
N GLY A 180 19.39 -17.87 2.33
CA GLY A 180 20.12 -19.01 1.78
C GLY A 180 19.68 -20.31 2.45
N LEU A 181 19.42 -21.33 1.65
CA LEU A 181 19.06 -22.68 2.08
C LEU A 181 20.27 -23.62 1.97
N ARG A 182 20.24 -24.77 2.64
CA ARG A 182 21.36 -25.75 2.63
C ARG A 182 21.71 -26.30 1.26
N ASP A 183 20.76 -26.32 0.32
CA ASP A 183 20.99 -26.75 -1.06
C ASP A 183 21.62 -25.65 -1.94
N GLY A 184 22.01 -24.51 -1.34
CA GLY A 184 22.64 -23.38 -2.03
C GLY A 184 21.66 -22.42 -2.71
N SER A 185 20.36 -22.74 -2.72
CA SER A 185 19.34 -21.87 -3.28
C SER A 185 19.02 -20.68 -2.35
N ILE A 186 18.55 -19.57 -2.95
CA ILE A 186 18.09 -18.39 -2.21
C ILE A 186 16.60 -18.23 -2.41
N VAL A 187 15.87 -18.14 -1.30
CA VAL A 187 14.45 -17.79 -1.29
C VAL A 187 14.28 -16.41 -0.66
N HIS A 188 13.35 -15.61 -1.20
CA HIS A 188 13.01 -14.31 -0.67
C HIS A 188 11.75 -14.42 0.17
N LEU A 189 11.77 -13.92 1.40
CA LEU A 189 10.58 -13.81 2.24
C LEU A 189 9.98 -12.42 2.06
N ASP A 190 8.67 -12.34 1.83
CA ASP A 190 7.98 -11.07 1.56
C ASP A 190 8.29 -10.03 2.64
N LEU A 191 8.19 -10.44 3.91
CA LEU A 191 8.72 -9.72 5.06
C LEU A 191 9.44 -10.69 6.00
N GLY A 192 10.55 -10.26 6.63
CA GLY A 192 11.24 -11.13 7.57
C GLY A 192 12.17 -10.45 8.56
N TYR A 193 12.52 -11.21 9.58
CA TYR A 193 13.43 -10.82 10.65
C TYR A 193 14.61 -11.77 10.73
N ARG A 194 15.71 -11.44 10.05
CA ARG A 194 16.90 -12.32 9.99
C ARG A 194 17.41 -12.72 11.37
N ARG A 195 17.49 -11.77 12.31
CA ARG A 195 17.96 -12.02 13.69
C ARG A 195 17.07 -13.02 14.45
N PHE A 196 15.77 -12.98 14.21
CA PHE A 196 14.80 -13.80 14.94
C PHE A 196 14.38 -15.06 14.15
N ARG A 197 14.87 -15.22 12.90
CA ARG A 197 14.40 -16.25 11.96
C ARG A 197 12.87 -16.34 11.91
N VAL A 198 12.20 -15.19 11.83
CA VAL A 198 10.75 -15.10 11.64
C VAL A 198 10.50 -14.65 10.21
N GLY A 199 9.68 -15.41 9.47
CA GLY A 199 9.30 -15.10 8.10
C GLY A 199 7.79 -14.90 7.98
N ILE A 200 7.40 -13.93 7.15
CA ILE A 200 6.02 -13.56 6.89
C ILE A 200 5.81 -13.62 5.38
N GLU A 201 4.82 -14.41 4.95
CA GLU A 201 4.37 -14.47 3.56
C GLU A 201 3.02 -13.78 3.43
N CYS A 202 2.89 -12.89 2.46
CA CYS A 202 1.70 -12.08 2.21
C CYS A 202 0.92 -12.68 1.04
N ASN A 203 -0.09 -13.51 1.34
CA ASN A 203 -0.94 -14.08 0.32
C ASN A 203 -2.12 -13.14 0.02
N GLY A 204 -2.09 -12.51 -1.16
CA GLY A 204 -3.29 -11.87 -1.71
C GLY A 204 -4.44 -12.87 -1.83
N LEU A 205 -5.69 -12.42 -1.95
CA LEU A 205 -6.84 -13.29 -2.19
C LEU A 205 -6.69 -14.02 -3.55
N ARG A 206 -5.88 -15.09 -3.60
CA ARG A 206 -5.67 -15.94 -4.76
C ARG A 206 -6.73 -17.03 -4.71
N TYR A 207 -7.88 -16.76 -5.34
CA TYR A 207 -8.95 -17.75 -5.51
C TYR A 207 -8.67 -18.83 -6.57
N HIS A 208 -7.46 -18.86 -7.16
CA HIS A 208 -7.12 -19.80 -8.25
C HIS A 208 -5.68 -20.34 -8.16
N ALA A 209 -5.23 -20.78 -6.98
CA ALA A 209 -4.02 -21.61 -6.91
C ALA A 209 -4.37 -23.04 -7.36
N THR A 210 -3.65 -23.57 -8.36
CA THR A 210 -3.74 -24.99 -8.71
C THR A 210 -3.15 -25.84 -7.58
N ASP A 211 -3.47 -27.14 -7.56
CA ASP A 211 -2.94 -28.03 -6.53
C ASP A 211 -1.40 -28.11 -6.55
N ASP A 212 -0.80 -28.01 -7.74
CA ASP A 212 0.65 -27.96 -7.90
C ASP A 212 1.27 -26.70 -7.26
N MET A 213 0.63 -25.53 -7.41
CA MET A 213 1.10 -24.30 -6.74
C MET A 213 1.02 -24.43 -5.23
N ARG A 214 -0.06 -25.03 -4.71
CA ARG A 214 -0.23 -25.26 -3.26
C ARG A 214 0.82 -26.22 -2.72
N GLU A 215 1.14 -27.27 -3.46
CA GLU A 215 2.19 -28.21 -3.06
C GLU A 215 3.57 -27.56 -3.10
N HIS A 216 3.86 -26.76 -4.12
CA HIS A 216 5.11 -26.01 -4.21
C HIS A 216 5.27 -25.02 -3.03
N ASP A 217 4.23 -24.26 -2.69
CA ASP A 217 4.24 -23.34 -1.55
C ASP A 217 4.44 -24.10 -0.22
N ARG A 218 3.79 -25.26 -0.07
CA ARG A 218 3.96 -26.14 1.08
C ARG A 218 5.39 -26.67 1.21
N GLN A 219 6.00 -27.10 0.10
CA GLN A 219 7.38 -27.59 0.08
C GLN A 219 8.38 -26.47 0.40
N ARG A 220 8.18 -25.28 -0.19
CA ARG A 220 8.97 -24.08 0.12
C ARG A 220 8.92 -23.75 1.61
N ARG A 221 7.73 -23.76 2.20
CA ARG A 221 7.55 -23.52 3.64
C ARG A 221 8.26 -24.55 4.50
N LYS A 222 8.10 -25.85 4.18
CA LYS A 222 8.79 -26.94 4.91
C LYS A 222 10.31 -26.78 4.89
N ARG A 223 10.88 -26.33 3.77
CA ARG A 223 12.32 -26.06 3.64
C ARG A 223 12.76 -24.89 4.52
N LEU A 224 12.01 -23.80 4.54
CA LEU A 224 12.30 -22.68 5.44
C LEU A 224 12.22 -23.10 6.92
N GLU A 225 11.21 -23.88 7.27
CA GLU A 225 11.03 -24.39 8.63
C GLU A 225 12.15 -25.35 9.04
N SER A 226 12.66 -26.19 8.13
CA SER A 226 13.83 -27.05 8.40
C SER A 226 15.14 -26.27 8.56
N GLU A 227 15.24 -25.07 7.98
CA GLU A 227 16.28 -24.09 8.28
C GLU A 227 16.01 -23.29 9.56
N GLY A 228 15.01 -23.69 10.35
CA GLY A 228 14.70 -23.11 11.65
C GLY A 228 13.94 -21.78 11.59
N TRP A 229 13.36 -21.42 10.44
CA TRP A 229 12.48 -20.27 10.33
C TRP A 229 11.09 -20.54 10.92
N LEU A 230 10.56 -19.56 11.66
CA LEU A 230 9.20 -19.56 12.14
C LEU A 230 8.32 -18.81 11.14
N MET A 231 7.62 -19.57 10.29
CA MET A 231 6.82 -19.03 9.19
C MET A 231 5.40 -18.66 9.62
N PHE A 232 4.91 -17.54 9.10
CA PHE A 232 3.55 -17.04 9.29
C PHE A 232 3.01 -16.54 7.96
N THR A 233 1.74 -16.83 7.67
CA THR A 233 1.09 -16.40 6.43
C THR A 233 0.05 -15.35 6.79
N LEU A 234 0.11 -14.22 6.11
CA LEU A 234 -0.82 -13.12 6.20
C LEU A 234 -1.74 -13.10 4.98
N TYR A 235 -3.02 -12.90 5.24
CA TYR A 235 -4.03 -12.63 4.24
C TYR A 235 -4.49 -11.17 4.33
N GLY A 236 -5.11 -10.67 3.26
CA GLY A 236 -5.69 -9.33 3.26
C GLY A 236 -6.69 -9.08 4.40
N SER A 237 -7.43 -10.11 4.80
CA SER A 237 -8.33 -10.04 5.96
C SER A 237 -7.61 -9.79 7.28
N ASP A 238 -6.39 -10.28 7.46
CA ASP A 238 -5.65 -10.12 8.71
C ASP A 238 -5.18 -8.67 8.87
N VAL A 239 -4.78 -8.04 7.77
CA VAL A 239 -4.36 -6.64 7.75
C VAL A 239 -5.55 -5.69 7.88
N VAL A 240 -6.63 -6.00 7.16
CA VAL A 240 -7.79 -5.10 7.08
C VAL A 240 -8.72 -5.37 8.26
N VAL A 241 -9.23 -6.58 8.43
CA VAL A 241 -10.30 -6.91 9.40
C VAL A 241 -9.79 -7.06 10.83
N SER A 242 -8.67 -7.77 11.03
CA SER A 242 -8.16 -8.13 12.37
C SER A 242 -6.68 -7.75 12.57
N PRO A 243 -6.30 -6.47 12.40
CA PRO A 243 -4.92 -6.03 12.52
C PRO A 243 -4.35 -6.22 13.94
N ASP A 244 -5.19 -6.24 14.96
CA ASP A 244 -4.83 -6.53 16.35
C ASP A 244 -4.36 -7.96 16.55
N ASP A 245 -5.13 -8.95 16.06
CA ASP A 245 -4.75 -10.36 16.09
C ASP A 245 -3.45 -10.61 15.32
N MET A 246 -3.35 -10.00 14.12
CA MET A 246 -2.16 -10.04 13.29
C MET A 246 -0.91 -9.55 14.03
N LEU A 247 -0.99 -8.35 14.63
CA LEU A 247 0.14 -7.74 15.34
C LEU A 247 0.47 -8.49 16.63
N ALA A 248 -0.53 -9.04 17.32
CA ALA A 248 -0.33 -9.88 18.50
C ALA A 248 0.43 -11.17 18.17
N GLU A 249 0.09 -11.81 17.05
CA GLU A 249 0.76 -13.03 16.58
C GLU A 249 2.21 -12.76 16.19
N ILE A 250 2.48 -11.70 15.42
CA ILE A 250 3.85 -11.29 15.05
C ILE A 250 4.67 -11.01 16.30
N ARG A 251 4.10 -10.27 17.26
CA ARG A 251 4.73 -9.97 18.55
C ARG A 251 5.07 -11.25 19.31
N TRP A 252 4.14 -12.21 19.39
CA TRP A 252 4.37 -13.48 20.06
C TRP A 252 5.55 -14.24 19.42
N ARG A 253 5.58 -14.36 18.09
CA ARG A 253 6.66 -15.02 17.34
C ARG A 253 8.01 -14.37 17.59
N LEU A 254 8.06 -13.04 17.55
CA LEU A 254 9.29 -12.29 17.83
C LEU A 254 9.79 -12.53 19.25
N ARG A 255 8.90 -12.49 20.25
CA ARG A 255 9.27 -12.75 21.66
C ARG A 255 9.74 -14.18 21.87
N HIS A 256 9.05 -15.15 21.28
CA HIS A 256 9.43 -16.56 21.32
C HIS A 256 10.81 -16.79 20.70
N ARG A 257 11.18 -15.98 19.69
CA ARG A 257 12.49 -16.02 19.02
C ARG A 257 13.53 -15.04 19.60
N GLY A 258 13.30 -14.53 20.81
CA GLY A 258 14.32 -13.79 21.57
C GLY A 258 14.28 -12.28 21.42
N TRP A 259 13.22 -11.69 20.85
CA TRP A 259 12.96 -10.26 21.02
C TRP A 259 12.51 -9.98 22.47
N LYS A 260 13.31 -9.23 23.21
CA LYS A 260 13.07 -8.88 24.61
C LYS A 260 12.84 -7.36 24.75
N PRO A 261 11.64 -6.85 24.49
CA PRO A 261 11.33 -5.44 24.74
C PRO A 261 11.33 -5.15 26.24
N SER A 262 11.61 -3.91 26.63
CA SER A 262 11.31 -3.45 27.99
C SER A 262 9.79 -3.40 28.23
N GLU A 263 9.37 -3.36 29.49
CA GLU A 263 7.96 -3.25 29.86
C GLU A 263 7.31 -2.00 29.25
N LEU A 264 7.98 -0.84 29.36
CA LEU A 264 7.54 0.42 28.74
C LEU A 264 7.44 0.33 27.21
N GLN A 265 8.33 -0.42 26.54
CA GLN A 265 8.21 -0.64 25.10
C GLN A 265 7.00 -1.49 24.77
N LEU A 266 6.74 -2.54 25.56
CA LEU A 266 5.60 -3.44 25.35
C LEU A 266 4.26 -2.72 25.57
N GLU A 267 4.14 -1.92 26.62
CA GLU A 267 2.95 -1.09 26.88
C GLU A 267 2.66 -0.11 25.74
N ARG A 268 3.71 0.56 25.24
CA ARG A 268 3.59 1.46 24.07
C ARG A 268 3.11 0.72 22.85
N VAL A 269 3.67 -0.47 22.57
CA VAL A 269 3.24 -1.32 21.45
C VAL A 269 1.76 -1.67 21.60
N GLU A 270 1.33 -2.14 22.76
CA GLU A 270 -0.08 -2.51 22.99
C GLU A 270 -1.04 -1.34 22.81
N LYS A 271 -0.67 -0.16 23.31
CA LYS A 271 -1.47 1.06 23.12
C LYS A 271 -1.58 1.42 21.64
N ARG A 272 -0.47 1.31 20.88
CA ARG A 272 -0.46 1.57 19.44
C ARG A 272 -1.27 0.54 18.66
N VAL A 273 -1.18 -0.74 19.00
CA VAL A 273 -2.00 -1.81 18.38
C VAL A 273 -3.49 -1.50 18.56
N ARG A 274 -3.94 -1.19 19.78
CA ARG A 274 -5.34 -0.80 20.06
C ARG A 274 -5.76 0.42 19.26
N TYR A 275 -4.91 1.45 19.21
CA TYR A 275 -5.18 2.67 18.45
C TYR A 275 -5.31 2.39 16.95
N LEU A 276 -4.38 1.64 16.35
CA LEU A 276 -4.41 1.30 14.92
C LEU A 276 -5.65 0.48 14.57
N ALA A 277 -5.98 -0.52 15.38
CA ALA A 277 -7.16 -1.34 15.16
C ALA A 277 -8.47 -0.54 15.27
N MET A 278 -8.52 0.48 16.13
CA MET A 278 -9.64 1.43 16.21
C MET A 278 -9.67 2.36 14.98
N ALA A 279 -8.53 2.96 14.62
CA ALA A 279 -8.43 3.90 13.49
C ALA A 279 -8.83 3.24 12.16
N LEU A 280 -8.35 2.02 11.89
CA LEU A 280 -8.71 1.26 10.69
C LEU A 280 -10.18 0.83 10.63
N ARG A 281 -10.83 0.67 11.79
CA ARG A 281 -12.28 0.41 11.86
C ARG A 281 -13.06 1.67 11.49
N LEU A 282 -12.70 2.82 12.07
CA LEU A 282 -13.33 4.11 11.78
C LEU A 282 -13.13 4.53 10.32
N GLU A 283 -11.91 4.42 9.78
CA GLU A 283 -11.64 4.72 8.37
C GLU A 283 -12.52 3.89 7.43
N ARG A 284 -12.81 2.63 7.77
CA ARG A 284 -13.68 1.79 6.95
C ARG A 284 -15.14 2.24 7.00
N GLU A 285 -15.60 2.66 8.17
CA GLU A 285 -16.95 3.19 8.33
C GLU A 285 -17.10 4.49 7.53
N ASP A 286 -16.11 5.37 7.57
CA ASP A 286 -16.06 6.61 6.78
C ASP A 286 -15.99 6.34 5.28
N TRP A 287 -15.17 5.38 4.83
CA TRP A 287 -15.10 4.98 3.42
C TRP A 287 -16.45 4.41 2.91
N ASN A 288 -17.11 3.59 3.72
CA ASN A 288 -18.42 3.03 3.36
C ASN A 288 -19.52 4.12 3.37
N ALA A 289 -19.46 5.06 4.31
CA ALA A 289 -20.43 6.16 4.43
C ALA A 289 -20.25 7.22 3.35
N ALA A 290 -19.02 7.60 3.02
CA ALA A 290 -18.70 8.65 2.05
C ALA A 290 -19.03 8.26 0.60
N TRP A 291 -19.14 6.95 0.30
CA TRP A 291 -19.28 6.46 -1.09
C TRP A 291 -20.45 5.52 -1.33
N GLY A 292 -21.30 5.25 -0.34
CA GLY A 292 -22.56 4.50 -0.54
C GLY A 292 -22.37 3.11 -1.17
N LEU A 293 -21.17 2.53 -1.09
CA LEU A 293 -20.90 1.17 -1.53
C LEU A 293 -21.19 0.26 -0.34
N GLY A 294 -22.45 -0.13 -0.21
CA GLY A 294 -22.86 -1.17 0.72
C GLY A 294 -22.12 -2.46 0.43
N LEU A 295 -20.99 -2.70 1.11
CA LEU A 295 -20.51 -4.05 1.34
C LEU A 295 -21.61 -4.74 2.14
N SER A 296 -22.39 -5.55 1.43
CA SER A 296 -23.39 -6.46 1.99
C SER A 296 -22.84 -7.08 3.27
N ARG A 297 -23.54 -6.82 4.38
CA ARG A 297 -23.34 -7.52 5.65
C ARG A 297 -23.63 -9.00 5.42
N ARG A 298 -22.60 -9.79 5.10
CA ARG A 298 -22.48 -11.24 5.38
C ARG A 298 -21.18 -11.77 4.76
N MET A 299 -20.12 -11.82 5.54
CA MET A 299 -19.18 -12.94 5.43
C MET A 299 -19.50 -13.95 6.55
N PRO A 300 -19.64 -15.24 6.23
CA PRO A 300 -19.95 -16.25 7.23
C PRO A 300 -18.79 -16.38 8.22
N ARG A 301 -19.11 -16.34 9.52
CA ARG A 301 -18.19 -16.77 10.57
C ARG A 301 -17.85 -18.25 10.31
N SER A 302 -16.63 -18.52 9.84
CA SER A 302 -16.07 -19.87 9.89
C SER A 302 -16.03 -20.28 11.36
N ARG A 303 -16.90 -21.22 11.74
CA ARG A 303 -16.84 -21.88 13.03
C ARG A 303 -15.63 -22.80 12.98
N TYR A 304 -14.65 -22.55 13.84
CA TYR A 304 -13.69 -23.56 14.22
C TYR A 304 -14.47 -24.74 14.81
N ILE A 305 -14.50 -25.86 14.07
CA ILE A 305 -14.89 -27.15 14.61
C ILE A 305 -13.73 -27.60 15.49
N THR A 306 -13.91 -27.53 16.80
CA THR A 306 -13.08 -28.27 17.75
C THR A 306 -13.48 -29.73 17.66
N SER A 307 -12.68 -30.55 16.96
CA SER A 307 -12.71 -32.00 17.11
C SER A 307 -11.69 -32.38 18.19
N THR A 308 -12.18 -32.77 19.36
CA THR A 308 -11.41 -33.54 20.34
C THR A 308 -12.40 -34.39 21.14
N GLY A 309 -12.19 -35.70 21.13
CA GLY A 309 -12.66 -36.65 22.15
C GLY A 309 -14.11 -37.07 22.04
#